data_AF-A0A1V6RCT7-F1
#
_entry.id   AF-A0A1V6RCT7-F1
#
_cell.length_a   1.000
_cell.length_b   1.000
_cell.length_c   1.000
_cell.angle_alpha   90.00
_cell.angle_beta   90.00
_cell.angle_gamma   90.00
#
_symmetry.space_group_name_H-M   'P 1'
#
loop_
_entity.id
_entity.type
_entity.pdbx_description
1 polymer ?
#
loop_
_entity_poly.entity_id
_entity_poly.type
_entity_poly.pdbx_seq_one_letter_code
_entity_poly.pdbx_strand_id
1 'polypeptide(L)'
;MNANPRDLTREFRGADPLNDSYIETVIAKYEAKYTKQREKGLEPMPQQSIPTHKMSRRSQAGFRPRDMFLPVELILEIADYLENYKDIRNLLSVFPHWHPMIPDSYWRRRFINDNYLENHRLPAADALDWQHVYLNTDRLLQPSLGWRNRQHILSRLEETKDRFLQRLEQKHTQD
;
A
#
# COMPACT_ATOMS: atom_id res chain seq x y z
N MET A 1 62.52 -66.67 -9.13
CA MET A 1 61.15 -66.41 -8.64
C MET A 1 60.67 -65.15 -9.35
N ASN A 2 59.95 -65.28 -10.45
CA ASN A 2 58.49 -65.38 -10.53
C ASN A 2 57.77 -64.06 -10.22
N ALA A 3 57.36 -63.41 -11.33
CA ALA A 3 56.20 -62.55 -11.57
C ALA A 3 55.73 -61.55 -10.49
N ASN A 4 55.65 -60.26 -10.87
CA ASN A 4 54.33 -59.66 -11.07
C ASN A 4 54.34 -58.63 -12.23
N PRO A 5 53.53 -58.82 -13.29
CA PRO A 5 53.53 -58.00 -14.50
C PRO A 5 52.38 -56.98 -14.51
N ARG A 6 52.65 -55.75 -14.96
CA ARG A 6 51.65 -54.78 -15.47
C ARG A 6 50.64 -54.30 -14.39
N ASP A 7 50.16 -53.07 -14.36
CA ASP A 7 49.68 -52.25 -15.45
C ASP A 7 49.69 -50.75 -15.05
N LEU A 8 50.29 -49.95 -15.93
CA LEU A 8 49.78 -48.64 -16.37
C LEU A 8 49.77 -47.47 -15.39
N THR A 9 50.97 -46.97 -15.05
CA THR A 9 51.21 -45.52 -15.05
C THR A 9 51.42 -45.04 -16.49
N ARG A 10 50.30 -44.77 -17.18
CA ARG A 10 50.18 -44.19 -18.53
C ARG A 10 48.67 -44.08 -18.75
N GLU A 11 48.01 -42.97 -19.07
CA GLU A 11 48.40 -41.64 -19.51
C GLU A 11 47.25 -40.72 -19.06
N PHE A 12 47.53 -39.65 -18.32
CA PHE A 12 46.66 -38.46 -18.34
C PHE A 12 46.92 -37.77 -19.70
N ARG A 13 46.65 -38.48 -20.80
CA ARG A 13 46.55 -37.88 -22.13
C ARG A 13 45.21 -37.17 -22.12
N GLY A 14 45.25 -35.87 -22.41
CA GLY A 14 44.06 -35.08 -22.63
C GLY A 14 43.11 -35.82 -23.57
N ALA A 15 42.02 -36.33 -23.01
CA ALA A 15 40.88 -36.68 -23.81
C ALA A 15 40.30 -35.34 -24.24
N ASP A 16 40.41 -35.05 -25.53
CA ASP A 16 39.62 -34.05 -26.20
C ASP A 16 38.17 -34.16 -25.69
N PRO A 17 37.57 -33.10 -25.12
CA PRO A 17 36.20 -33.14 -24.60
C PRO A 17 35.14 -33.45 -25.67
N LEU A 18 35.54 -33.60 -26.94
CA LEU A 18 34.75 -34.05 -28.07
C LEU A 18 35.09 -35.46 -28.57
N ASN A 19 35.81 -36.29 -27.79
CA ASN A 19 35.97 -37.70 -28.11
C ASN A 19 34.64 -38.44 -27.89
N ASP A 20 33.79 -38.47 -28.92
CA ASP A 20 32.44 -39.05 -28.94
C ASP A 20 32.42 -40.48 -28.36
N SER A 21 33.48 -41.26 -28.58
CA SER A 21 33.61 -42.62 -28.06
C SER A 21 33.62 -42.69 -26.51
N TYR A 22 34.23 -41.71 -25.84
CA TYR A 22 34.22 -41.67 -24.37
C TYR A 22 32.83 -41.30 -23.83
N ILE A 23 32.17 -40.33 -24.46
CA ILE A 23 30.83 -39.89 -24.07
C ILE A 23 29.81 -41.02 -24.26
N GLU A 24 29.86 -41.74 -25.37
CA GLU A 24 28.99 -42.90 -25.61
C GLU A 24 29.18 -44.01 -24.56
N THR A 25 30.42 -44.31 -24.15
CA THR A 25 30.65 -45.32 -23.10
C THR A 25 30.09 -44.91 -21.74
N VAL A 26 30.13 -43.61 -21.42
CA VAL A 26 29.55 -43.08 -20.18
C VAL A 26 28.03 -43.14 -20.23
N ILE A 27 27.42 -42.74 -21.36
CA ILE A 27 25.97 -42.81 -21.56
C ILE A 27 25.49 -44.26 -21.44
N ALA A 28 26.09 -45.20 -22.17
CA ALA A 28 25.73 -46.62 -22.12
C ALA A 28 25.86 -47.21 -20.71
N LYS A 29 26.89 -46.81 -19.96
CA LYS A 29 27.08 -47.22 -18.56
C LYS A 29 25.97 -46.69 -17.65
N TYR A 30 25.52 -45.46 -17.85
CA TYR A 30 24.41 -44.89 -17.08
C TYR A 30 23.07 -45.51 -17.48
N GLU A 31 22.81 -45.71 -18.77
CA GLU A 31 21.59 -46.35 -19.26
C GLU A 31 21.45 -47.78 -18.73
N ALA A 32 22.53 -48.58 -18.74
CA ALA A 32 22.56 -49.93 -18.18
C ALA A 32 22.32 -49.94 -16.65
N LYS A 33 22.76 -48.90 -15.94
CA LYS A 33 22.51 -48.75 -14.49
C LYS A 33 21.04 -48.44 -14.22
N TYR A 34 20.43 -47.55 -14.99
CA TYR A 34 19.04 -47.14 -14.83
C TYR A 34 18.05 -48.23 -15.27
N THR A 35 18.34 -48.98 -16.34
CA THR A 35 17.54 -50.16 -16.74
C THR A 35 17.56 -51.25 -15.67
N LYS A 36 18.73 -51.56 -15.09
CA LYS A 36 18.83 -52.49 -13.95
C LYS A 36 18.09 -52.03 -12.69
N GLN A 37 17.96 -50.71 -12.47
CA GLN A 37 17.15 -50.17 -11.37
C GLN A 37 15.66 -50.24 -11.65
N ARG A 38 15.24 -50.06 -12.90
CA ARG A 38 13.84 -50.12 -13.33
C ARG A 38 13.27 -51.53 -13.28
N GLU A 39 14.05 -52.53 -13.68
CA GLU A 39 13.64 -53.96 -13.65
C GLU A 39 13.55 -54.52 -12.23
N LYS A 40 14.24 -53.92 -11.26
CA LYS A 40 14.26 -54.39 -9.87
C LYS A 40 13.10 -53.92 -9.01
N GLY A 41 12.16 -53.12 -9.54
CA GLY A 41 11.02 -52.60 -8.77
C GLY A 41 11.49 -51.70 -7.63
N LEU A 42 11.51 -50.38 -7.85
CA LEU A 42 11.84 -49.41 -6.82
C LEU A 42 10.67 -49.30 -5.83
N GLU A 43 10.77 -49.97 -4.69
CA GLU A 43 10.04 -49.58 -3.48
C GLU A 43 10.33 -48.09 -3.20
N PRO A 44 9.31 -47.25 -2.97
CA PRO A 44 9.51 -45.82 -2.75
C PRO A 44 10.34 -45.61 -1.48
N MET A 45 11.54 -45.07 -1.64
CA MET A 45 12.38 -44.69 -0.51
C MET A 45 11.62 -43.66 0.35
N PRO A 46 11.59 -43.81 1.69
CA PRO A 46 11.01 -42.79 2.56
C PRO A 46 11.84 -41.51 2.43
N GLN A 47 11.29 -40.52 1.73
CA GLN A 47 11.90 -39.20 1.62
C GLN A 47 11.92 -38.53 2.98
N GLN A 48 13.12 -38.25 3.50
CA GLN A 48 13.28 -37.32 4.62
C GLN A 48 12.80 -35.95 4.16
N SER A 49 11.84 -35.38 4.89
CA SER A 49 11.26 -34.07 4.61
C SER A 49 12.35 -33.01 4.58
N ILE A 50 12.52 -32.35 3.43
CA ILE A 50 13.39 -31.18 3.29
C ILE A 50 12.93 -30.13 4.32
N PRO A 51 13.81 -29.59 5.17
CA PRO A 51 13.44 -28.54 6.12
C PRO A 51 13.04 -27.29 5.33
N THR A 52 11.73 -27.08 5.17
CA THR A 52 11.20 -25.85 4.60
C THR A 52 11.44 -24.74 5.62
N HIS A 53 12.52 -23.98 5.47
CA HIS A 53 12.72 -22.75 6.22
C HIS A 53 11.52 -21.83 5.93
N LYS A 54 10.67 -21.62 6.94
CA LYS A 54 9.67 -20.54 6.92
C LYS A 54 10.44 -19.23 6.79
N MET A 55 10.50 -18.68 5.57
CA MET A 55 10.94 -17.32 5.36
C MET A 55 9.88 -16.40 5.99
N SER A 56 10.09 -16.07 7.26
CA SER A 56 9.36 -14.99 7.91
C SER A 56 9.74 -13.72 7.17
N ARG A 57 8.80 -13.14 6.40
CA ARG A 57 8.95 -11.77 5.92
C ARG A 57 9.29 -10.94 7.15
N ARG A 58 10.47 -10.30 7.15
CA ARG A 58 10.85 -9.29 8.13
C ARG A 58 9.61 -8.40 8.30
N SER A 59 8.99 -8.44 9.48
CA SER A 59 7.79 -7.66 9.74
C SER A 59 8.16 -6.22 9.40
N GLN A 60 7.60 -5.69 8.31
CA GLN A 60 7.56 -4.25 8.15
C GLN A 60 6.85 -3.77 9.41
N ALA A 61 7.56 -3.03 10.26
CA ALA A 61 6.92 -2.36 11.39
C ALA A 61 5.73 -1.62 10.79
N GLY A 62 4.52 -2.07 11.13
CA GLY A 62 3.31 -1.51 10.55
C GLY A 62 3.29 -0.02 10.83
N PHE A 63 2.85 0.78 9.85
CA PHE A 63 2.70 2.22 10.06
C PHE A 63 1.95 2.48 11.36
N ARG A 64 2.58 3.22 12.27
CA ARG A 64 2.00 3.61 13.55
C ARG A 64 1.66 5.10 13.45
N PRO A 65 0.39 5.45 13.23
CA PRO A 65 -0.01 6.85 13.12
C PRO A 65 0.40 7.69 14.34
N ARG A 66 0.42 7.08 15.53
CA ARG A 66 0.83 7.70 16.80
C ARG A 66 2.26 8.21 16.82
N ASP A 67 3.13 7.69 15.95
CA ASP A 67 4.54 8.06 15.89
C ASP A 67 4.80 9.17 14.86
N MET A 68 3.77 9.58 14.10
CA MET A 68 3.87 10.65 13.11
C MET A 68 3.57 12.01 13.73
N PHE A 69 4.62 12.78 13.98
CA PHE A 69 4.53 14.16 14.43
C PHE A 69 4.81 15.11 13.27
N LEU A 70 3.83 15.96 12.94
CA LEU A 70 3.96 17.03 11.97
C LEU A 70 3.81 18.38 12.67
N PRO A 71 4.51 19.42 12.19
CA PRO A 71 4.18 20.81 12.54
C PRO A 71 2.71 21.11 12.28
N VAL A 72 2.10 21.95 13.11
CA VAL A 72 0.67 22.28 13.01
C VAL A 72 0.35 22.87 11.65
N GLU A 73 1.25 23.67 11.08
CA GLU A 73 1.09 24.31 9.77
C GLU A 73 0.83 23.28 8.67
N LEU A 74 1.59 22.17 8.66
CA LEU A 74 1.41 21.09 7.69
C LEU A 74 0.10 20.32 7.92
N ILE A 75 -0.31 20.15 9.19
CA ILE A 75 -1.60 19.54 9.50
C ILE A 75 -2.74 20.39 8.94
N LEU A 76 -2.65 21.72 9.07
CA LEU A 76 -3.64 22.64 8.54
C LEU A 76 -3.66 22.62 7.01
N GLU A 77 -2.50 22.63 6.35
CA GLU A 77 -2.41 22.52 4.88
C GLU A 77 -3.06 21.23 4.39
N ILE A 78 -2.72 20.08 4.99
CA ILE A 78 -3.34 18.79 4.65
C ILE A 78 -4.84 18.86 4.85
N ALA A 79 -5.29 19.43 5.97
CA ALA A 79 -6.71 19.56 6.24
C ALA A 79 -7.39 20.47 5.20
N ASP A 80 -6.78 21.57 4.78
CA ASP A 80 -7.34 22.51 3.79
C ASP A 80 -7.55 21.88 2.41
N TYR A 81 -6.76 20.87 2.05
CA TYR A 81 -6.98 20.08 0.82
C TYR A 81 -8.17 19.11 0.90
N LEU A 82 -8.71 18.85 2.09
CA LEU A 82 -9.82 17.92 2.26
C LEU A 82 -11.17 18.64 2.16
N GLU A 83 -11.83 18.59 1.02
CA GLU A 83 -13.10 19.32 0.82
C GLU A 83 -14.23 18.87 1.75
N ASN A 84 -14.24 17.61 2.18
CA ASN A 84 -15.33 17.04 2.97
C ASN A 84 -14.97 16.92 4.46
N TYR A 85 -15.87 17.40 5.33
CA TYR A 85 -15.75 17.22 6.78
C TYR A 85 -15.62 15.75 7.20
N LYS A 86 -16.18 14.80 6.42
CA LYS A 86 -16.04 13.36 6.65
C LYS A 86 -14.60 12.89 6.47
N ASP A 87 -13.89 13.42 5.48
CA ASP A 87 -12.51 13.04 5.21
C ASP A 87 -11.58 13.59 6.28
N ILE A 88 -11.84 14.82 6.75
CA ILE A 88 -11.13 15.39 7.90
C ILE A 88 -11.38 14.56 9.16
N ARG A 89 -12.64 14.15 9.39
CA ARG A 89 -12.98 13.29 10.53
C ARG A 89 -12.28 11.93 10.44
N ASN A 90 -12.14 11.37 9.24
CA ASN A 90 -11.39 10.15 9.01
C ASN A 90 -9.89 10.36 9.24
N LEU A 91 -9.32 11.47 8.77
CA LEU A 91 -7.93 11.84 9.03
C LEU A 91 -7.66 11.91 10.54
N LEU A 92 -8.51 12.62 11.29
CA LEU A 92 -8.36 12.77 12.74
C LEU A 92 -8.64 11.47 13.51
N SER A 93 -9.38 10.52 12.94
CA SER A 93 -9.56 9.20 13.56
C SER A 93 -8.30 8.33 13.41
N VAL A 94 -7.56 8.50 12.30
CA VAL A 94 -6.26 7.85 12.09
C VAL A 94 -5.16 8.51 12.94
N PHE A 95 -5.16 9.84 13.03
CA PHE A 95 -4.18 10.64 13.77
C PHE A 95 -4.82 11.38 14.96
N PRO A 96 -5.22 10.68 16.04
CA PRO A 96 -5.98 11.28 17.14
C PRO A 96 -5.21 12.36 17.92
N HIS A 97 -3.87 12.31 17.94
CA HIS A 97 -3.03 13.31 18.59
C HIS A 97 -2.96 14.64 17.84
N TRP A 98 -3.41 14.70 16.58
CA TRP A 98 -3.53 15.96 15.85
C TRP A 98 -4.75 16.77 16.29
N HIS A 99 -5.77 16.11 16.85
CA HIS A 99 -7.00 16.75 17.29
C HIS A 99 -6.77 17.97 18.21
N PRO A 100 -5.97 17.88 19.30
CA PRO A 100 -5.69 19.03 20.16
C PRO A 100 -4.69 20.05 19.57
N MET A 101 -4.02 19.75 18.45
CA MET A 101 -3.03 20.66 17.86
C MET A 101 -3.69 21.74 17.00
N ILE A 102 -4.93 21.52 16.55
CA ILE A 102 -5.62 22.41 15.63
C ILE A 102 -6.45 23.44 16.44
N PRO A 103 -6.19 24.75 16.31
CA PRO A 103 -6.86 25.77 17.10
C PRO A 103 -8.33 25.97 16.69
N ASP A 104 -9.20 26.34 17.62
CA ASP A 104 -10.61 26.63 17.33
C ASP A 104 -10.83 27.76 16.32
N SER A 105 -9.89 28.71 16.23
CA SER A 105 -9.92 29.76 15.21
C SER A 105 -9.89 29.20 13.78
N TYR A 106 -9.20 28.07 13.57
CA TYR A 106 -9.18 27.36 12.30
C TYR A 106 -10.54 26.74 12.01
N TRP A 107 -11.07 25.96 12.95
CA TRP A 107 -12.38 25.30 12.80
C TRP A 107 -13.51 26.30 12.56
N ARG A 108 -13.48 27.43 13.27
CA ARG A 108 -14.42 28.53 13.07
C ARG A 108 -14.33 29.11 11.66
N ARG A 109 -13.12 29.44 11.20
CA ARG A 109 -12.90 29.99 9.85
C ARG A 109 -13.41 29.02 8.79
N ARG A 110 -13.07 27.74 8.95
CA ARG A 110 -13.49 26.69 8.02
C ARG A 110 -15.01 26.50 8.01
N PHE A 111 -15.63 26.43 9.19
CA PHE A 111 -17.09 26.37 9.31
C PHE A 111 -17.78 27.53 8.60
N ILE A 112 -17.25 28.75 8.72
CA ILE A 112 -17.76 29.94 8.06
C ILE A 112 -17.63 29.81 6.54
N ASN A 113 -16.45 29.44 6.06
CA ASN A 113 -16.12 29.37 4.64
C ASN A 113 -16.96 28.30 3.93
N ASP A 114 -16.94 27.07 4.45
CA ASP A 114 -17.63 25.92 3.85
C ASP A 114 -19.14 26.14 3.78
N ASN A 115 -19.68 26.95 4.68
CA ASN A 115 -21.11 27.23 4.77
C ASN A 115 -21.49 28.63 4.29
N TYR A 116 -20.57 29.42 3.73
CA TYR A 116 -20.78 30.78 3.23
C TYR A 116 -21.48 31.71 4.24
N LEU A 117 -21.07 31.66 5.50
CA LEU A 117 -21.71 32.41 6.59
C LEU A 117 -21.10 33.80 6.80
N GLU A 118 -21.87 34.71 7.40
CA GLU A 118 -21.38 36.04 7.78
C GLU A 118 -20.63 35.98 9.12
N ASN A 119 -19.34 36.33 9.10
CA ASN A 119 -18.44 36.24 10.25
C ASN A 119 -18.94 36.98 11.51
N HIS A 120 -19.53 38.17 11.34
CA HIS A 120 -19.93 39.05 12.44
C HIS A 120 -21.16 38.57 13.22
N ARG A 121 -21.90 37.56 12.72
CA ARG A 121 -23.08 37.01 13.39
C ARG A 121 -22.77 35.79 14.26
N LEU A 122 -21.53 35.31 14.23
CA LEU A 122 -21.12 34.08 14.90
C LEU A 122 -20.28 34.40 16.14
N PRO A 123 -20.39 33.58 17.20
CA PRO A 123 -19.57 33.73 18.41
C PRO A 123 -18.07 33.82 18.10
N ALA A 124 -17.27 34.38 19.00
CA ALA A 124 -15.82 34.45 18.84
C ALA A 124 -15.17 33.05 18.84
N ALA A 125 -13.91 32.96 18.43
CA ALA A 125 -13.18 31.70 18.32
C ALA A 125 -12.99 30.98 19.66
N ASP A 126 -12.98 31.71 20.76
CA ASP A 126 -12.84 31.23 22.14
C ASP A 126 -14.19 31.01 22.85
N ALA A 127 -15.31 31.40 22.23
CA ALA A 127 -16.64 31.34 22.84
C ALA A 127 -17.32 29.96 22.70
N LEU A 128 -16.83 29.11 21.80
CA LEU A 128 -17.40 27.79 21.50
C LEU A 128 -16.27 26.81 21.19
N ASP A 129 -16.53 25.53 21.44
CA ASP A 129 -15.76 24.42 20.88
C ASP A 129 -16.10 24.27 19.39
N TRP A 130 -15.39 25.05 18.56
CA TRP A 130 -15.62 25.10 17.12
C TRP A 130 -15.25 23.80 16.44
N GLN A 131 -14.27 23.08 16.99
CA GLN A 131 -13.93 21.73 16.54
C GLN A 131 -15.13 20.79 16.65
N HIS A 132 -15.77 20.75 17.82
CA HIS A 132 -16.95 19.92 18.03
C HIS A 132 -18.11 20.32 17.12
N VAL A 133 -18.35 21.64 17.00
CA VAL A 133 -19.39 22.18 16.12
C VAL A 133 -19.16 21.72 14.69
N TYR A 134 -17.96 21.93 14.14
CA TYR A 134 -17.65 21.59 12.74
C TYR A 134 -17.78 20.09 12.48
N LEU A 135 -17.15 19.24 13.30
CA LEU A 135 -17.12 17.78 13.09
C LEU A 135 -18.48 17.09 13.31
N ASN A 136 -19.41 17.74 14.02
CA ASN A 136 -20.74 17.21 14.31
C ASN A 136 -21.87 18.03 13.69
N THR A 137 -21.55 18.94 12.75
CA THR A 137 -22.50 19.84 12.09
C THR A 137 -23.77 19.11 11.63
N ASP A 138 -23.61 17.99 10.92
CA ASP A 138 -24.74 17.21 10.40
C ASP A 138 -25.67 16.68 11.49
N ARG A 139 -25.12 16.31 12.66
CA ARG A 139 -25.91 15.82 13.79
C ARG A 139 -26.57 16.96 14.55
N LEU A 140 -25.81 18.02 14.82
CA LEU A 140 -26.26 19.18 15.59
C LEU A 140 -27.36 19.96 14.84
N LEU A 141 -27.24 20.06 13.52
CA LEU A 141 -28.11 20.88 12.68
C LEU A 141 -29.10 20.06 11.85
N GLN A 142 -29.08 18.73 11.95
CA GLN A 142 -30.06 17.85 11.30
C GLN A 142 -31.52 18.29 11.50
N PRO A 143 -31.95 18.68 12.73
CA PRO A 143 -33.34 19.03 12.96
C PRO A 143 -33.75 20.32 12.24
N SER A 144 -32.79 21.21 11.94
CA SER A 144 -33.05 22.50 11.32
C SER A 144 -33.42 22.35 9.85
N LEU A 145 -34.66 22.73 9.51
CA LEU A 145 -35.12 22.76 8.13
C LEU A 145 -34.34 23.79 7.30
N GLY A 146 -34.09 24.97 7.88
CA GLY A 146 -33.33 26.03 7.23
C GLY A 146 -31.90 25.60 6.91
N TRP A 147 -31.26 24.85 7.83
CA TRP A 147 -29.93 24.29 7.59
C TRP A 147 -29.92 23.30 6.43
N ARG A 148 -30.85 22.33 6.44
CA ARG A 148 -30.96 21.33 5.36
C ARG A 148 -31.22 21.98 4.01
N ASN A 149 -32.10 22.97 3.96
CA ASN A 149 -32.36 23.72 2.74
C ASN A 149 -31.10 24.47 2.25
N ARG A 150 -30.35 25.09 3.16
CA ARG A 150 -29.08 25.74 2.82
C ARG A 150 -28.08 24.75 2.22
N GLN A 151 -27.86 23.61 2.89
CA GLN A 151 -26.95 22.56 2.40
C GLN A 151 -27.36 22.08 1.02
N HIS A 152 -28.67 21.89 0.79
CA HIS A 152 -29.19 21.52 -0.52
C HIS A 152 -28.91 22.58 -1.60
N ILE A 153 -29.11 23.86 -1.28
CA ILE A 153 -28.81 24.94 -2.23
C ILE A 153 -27.31 24.99 -2.54
N LEU A 154 -26.45 24.91 -1.52
CA LEU A 154 -25.01 24.94 -1.69
C LEU A 154 -24.52 23.77 -2.55
N SER A 155 -24.99 22.54 -2.29
CA SER A 155 -24.60 21.38 -3.10
C SER A 155 -25.01 21.54 -4.57
N ARG A 156 -26.19 22.10 -4.84
CA ARG A 156 -26.66 22.38 -6.21
C ARG A 156 -25.85 23.45 -6.91
N LEU A 157 -25.41 24.48 -6.19
CA LEU A 157 -24.56 25.53 -6.74
C LEU A 157 -23.18 24.97 -7.09
N GLU A 158 -22.57 24.15 -6.22
CA GLU A 158 -21.28 23.51 -6.50
C GLU A 158 -21.38 22.58 -7.72
N GLU A 159 -22.39 21.71 -7.79
CA GLU A 159 -22.65 20.85 -8.96
C GLU A 159 -22.83 21.65 -10.27
N THR A 160 -23.37 22.85 -10.18
CA THR A 160 -23.60 23.72 -11.35
C THR A 160 -22.31 24.42 -11.77
N LYS A 161 -21.52 24.89 -10.81
CA LYS A 161 -20.19 25.44 -11.02
C LYS A 161 -19.27 24.42 -11.68
N ASP A 162 -19.23 23.18 -11.18
CA ASP A 162 -18.38 22.13 -11.73
C ASP A 162 -18.73 21.81 -13.19
N ARG A 163 -20.04 21.69 -13.49
CA ARG A 163 -20.52 21.49 -14.86
C ARG A 163 -20.17 22.65 -15.77
N PHE A 164 -20.19 23.88 -15.25
CA PHE A 164 -19.81 25.06 -16.01
C PHE A 164 -18.30 25.06 -16.32
N LEU A 165 -17.45 24.75 -15.33
CA LEU A 165 -16.00 24.67 -15.50
C LEU A 165 -15.60 23.57 -16.49
N GLN A 166 -16.20 22.37 -16.38
CA GLN A 166 -15.97 21.28 -17.33
C GLN A 166 -16.29 21.68 -18.78
N ARG A 167 -17.37 22.44 -19.00
CA ARG A 167 -17.73 22.92 -20.33
C ARG A 167 -16.76 23.98 -20.85
N LEU A 168 -16.25 24.85 -19.99
CA LEU A 168 -15.23 25.83 -20.36
C LEU A 168 -13.92 25.15 -20.80
N GLU A 169 -13.47 24.14 -20.07
CA GLU A 169 -12.27 23.36 -20.39
C GLU A 169 -12.41 22.62 -21.72
N GLN A 170 -13.58 22.02 -21.98
CA GLN A 170 -13.87 21.35 -23.25
C GLN A 170 -13.83 22.32 -24.44
N LYS A 171 -14.32 23.55 -24.25
CA LYS A 171 -14.30 24.56 -25.31
C LYS A 171 -12.89 25.07 -25.61
N HIS A 172 -12.04 25.22 -24.59
CA HIS A 172 -10.64 25.64 -24.76
C HIS A 172 -9.73 24.59 -25.39
N THR A 173 -10.10 23.30 -25.33
CA THR A 173 -9.32 22.21 -25.93
C THR A 173 -9.70 21.94 -27.40
N GLN A 174 -10.75 22.60 -27.92
CA GLN A 174 -11.24 22.44 -29.30
C GLN A 174 -10.81 23.58 -30.25
N ASP A 175 -10.16 24.63 -29.72
CA ASP A 175 -9.51 25.71 -30.48
C ASP A 175 -7.99 25.49 -30.50
#